data_AF-A0A449D7D1-F1
#
_entry.id   AF-A0A449D7D1-F1
#
_cell.length_a   1.000
_cell.length_b   1.000
_cell.length_c   1.000
_cell.angle_alpha   90.00
_cell.angle_beta   90.00
_cell.angle_gamma   90.00
#
_symmetry.space_group_name_H-M   'P 1'
#
loop_
_entity.id
_entity.type
_entity.pdbx_description
1 polymer ?
#
loop_
_entity_poly.entity_id
_entity_poly.type
_entity_poly.pdbx_seq_one_letter_code
_entity_poly.pdbx_strand_id
1 'polypeptide(L)'
;MTDTVKSWIEERRAIHSEGTGVLLRNPYELNREYDLWDEDAEAIADAHNMFPRALDALNKVLELHKPIFYYEHEDSCMNTDEDHCAERHVEFDLGEYYCEDLPTGEEACDSCYDDEGERVAYPCATVRAIEGAIND
;
A
#
# COMPACT_ATOMS: atom_id res chain seq x y z
N MET A 1 5.72 10.35 27.40
CA MET A 1 6.96 9.95 26.71
C MET A 1 7.37 8.61 27.27
N THR A 2 7.33 7.56 26.45
CA THR A 2 7.59 6.18 26.89
C THR A 2 9.05 5.98 27.27
N ASP A 3 9.35 5.01 28.13
CA ASP A 3 10.71 4.75 28.62
C ASP A 3 11.68 4.39 27.48
N THR A 4 11.17 3.78 26.42
CA THR A 4 11.91 3.51 25.17
C THR A 4 12.41 4.79 24.50
N VAL A 5 11.59 5.85 24.47
CA VAL A 5 11.97 7.13 23.85
C VAL A 5 13.01 7.86 24.70
N LYS A 6 12.93 7.77 26.03
CA LYS A 6 13.97 8.33 26.93
C LYS A 6 15.31 7.64 26.73
N SER A 7 15.32 6.31 26.71
CA SER A 7 16.54 5.52 26.50
C SER A 7 17.21 5.85 25.17
N TRP A 8 16.42 6.01 24.10
CA TRP A 8 16.95 6.36 22.78
C TRP A 8 17.59 7.77 22.75
N ILE A 9 16.97 8.73 23.44
CA ILE A 9 17.51 10.11 23.53
C ILE A 9 18.82 10.13 24.34
N GLU A 10 18.90 9.36 25.41
CA GLU A 10 20.10 9.26 26.25
C GLU A 10 21.27 8.60 25.51
N GLU A 11 21.01 7.52 24.78
CA GLU A 11 21.99 6.84 23.93
C GLU A 11 22.55 7.78 22.85
N ARG A 12 21.67 8.54 22.16
CA ARG A 12 22.10 9.52 21.15
C ARG A 12 22.96 10.62 21.75
N ARG A 13 22.63 11.12 22.94
CA ARG A 13 23.44 12.14 23.63
C ARG A 13 24.83 11.62 24.02
N ALA A 14 24.93 10.36 24.45
CA ALA A 14 26.21 9.73 24.76
C ALA A 14 27.12 9.66 23.51
N ILE A 15 26.59 9.18 22.39
CA ILE A 15 27.31 9.09 21.10
C ILE A 15 27.80 10.47 20.65
N HIS A 16 26.95 11.51 20.73
CA HIS A 16 27.35 12.87 20.39
C HIS A 16 28.41 13.45 21.34
N SER A 17 28.36 13.11 22.64
CA SER A 17 29.36 13.55 23.62
C SER A 17 30.73 12.92 23.41
N GLU A 18 30.77 11.67 22.94
CA GLU A 18 32.00 10.97 22.59
C GLU A 18 32.56 11.47 21.24
N GLY A 19 31.70 11.83 20.29
CA GLY A 19 32.07 12.47 19.02
C GLY A 19 32.75 13.84 19.18
N THR A 20 32.45 14.59 20.25
CA THR A 20 33.15 15.86 20.56
C THR A 20 34.62 15.67 21.00
N GLY A 21 35.10 14.45 21.23
CA GLY A 21 36.52 14.17 21.44
C GLY A 21 37.39 14.31 20.18
N VAL A 22 36.76 14.54 19.01
CA VAL A 22 37.37 14.70 17.69
C VAL A 22 37.90 16.13 17.45
N LEU A 23 37.98 16.97 18.48
CA LEU A 23 38.54 18.33 18.43
C LEU A 23 40.07 18.42 18.19
N LEU A 24 40.70 17.33 17.75
CA LEU A 24 42.06 17.29 17.20
C LEU A 24 42.07 16.94 15.69
N ARG A 25 40.93 16.99 15.00
CA ARG A 25 40.91 16.88 13.53
C ARG A 25 41.34 18.19 12.87
N ASN A 26 42.10 18.04 11.79
CA ASN A 26 42.53 19.14 10.95
C ASN A 26 41.28 19.93 10.48
N PRO A 27 41.27 21.28 10.51
CA PRO A 27 40.13 22.09 10.06
C PRO A 27 39.62 21.75 8.65
N TYR A 28 40.44 21.15 7.78
CA TYR A 28 40.00 20.63 6.48
C TYR A 28 39.08 19.40 6.58
N GLU A 29 39.22 18.55 7.60
CA GLU A 29 38.36 17.39 7.81
C GLU A 29 37.01 17.80 8.43
N LEU A 30 37.01 18.82 9.29
CA LEU A 30 35.78 19.38 9.88
C LEU A 30 34.89 20.04 8.81
N ASN A 31 35.46 20.84 7.90
CA ASN A 31 34.67 21.44 6.83
C ASN A 31 34.04 20.38 5.90
N ARG A 32 34.76 19.30 5.60
CA ARG A 32 34.22 18.19 4.81
C ARG A 32 33.09 17.45 5.55
N GLU A 33 33.17 17.33 6.87
CA GLU A 33 32.13 16.70 7.71
C GLU A 33 30.87 17.57 7.80
N TYR A 34 31.02 18.90 7.84
CA TYR A 34 29.90 19.85 7.75
C TYR A 34 29.21 19.83 6.38
N ASP A 35 29.97 19.84 5.28
CA ASP A 35 29.40 19.76 3.93
C ASP A 35 28.61 18.44 3.73
N LEU A 36 29.10 17.33 4.30
CA LEU A 36 28.38 16.05 4.30
C LEU A 36 27.09 16.08 5.15
N TRP A 37 27.06 16.83 6.25
CA TRP A 37 25.86 16.95 7.08
C TRP A 37 24.76 17.77 6.41
N ASP A 38 25.12 18.77 5.61
CA ASP A 38 24.17 19.55 4.83
C ASP A 38 23.58 18.70 3.68
N GLU A 39 24.42 17.93 2.97
CA GLU A 39 23.96 16.98 1.93
C GLU A 39 23.04 15.88 2.50
N ASP A 40 23.40 15.30 3.66
CA ASP A 40 22.56 14.30 4.33
C ASP A 40 21.22 14.90 4.80
N ALA A 41 21.23 16.15 5.30
CA ALA A 41 20.02 16.84 5.74
C ALA A 41 19.07 17.14 4.57
N GLU A 42 19.60 17.55 3.42
CA GLU A 42 18.81 17.75 2.21
C GLU A 42 18.22 16.43 1.70
N ALA A 43 19.01 15.35 1.65
CA ALA A 43 18.53 14.03 1.23
C ALA A 43 17.42 13.50 2.16
N ILE A 44 17.55 13.69 3.48
CA ILE A 44 16.52 13.34 4.46
C ILE A 44 15.25 14.18 4.24
N ALA A 45 15.39 15.49 4.04
CA ALA A 45 14.26 16.37 3.79
C ALA A 45 13.51 15.99 2.51
N ASP A 46 14.24 15.70 1.43
CA ASP A 46 13.68 15.24 0.17
C ASP A 46 12.94 13.91 0.33
N ALA A 47 13.54 12.94 1.01
CA ALA A 47 12.89 11.68 1.33
C ALA A 47 11.58 11.88 2.12
N HIS A 48 11.61 12.72 3.15
CA HIS A 48 10.43 13.05 3.97
C HIS A 48 9.31 13.75 3.17
N ASN A 49 9.66 14.52 2.14
CA ASN A 49 8.69 15.16 1.25
C ASN A 49 8.16 14.21 0.17
N MET A 50 8.98 13.27 -0.30
CA MET A 50 8.65 12.37 -1.40
C MET A 50 7.91 11.13 -0.94
N PHE A 51 8.27 10.52 0.19
CA PHE A 51 7.65 9.29 0.66
C PHE A 51 6.13 9.40 0.88
N PRO A 52 5.59 10.44 1.53
CA PRO A 52 4.14 10.56 1.70
C PRO A 52 3.40 10.68 0.37
N ARG A 53 3.99 11.38 -0.60
CA ARG A 53 3.40 11.57 -1.93
C ARG A 53 3.41 10.27 -2.73
N ALA A 54 4.51 9.52 -2.66
CA ALA A 54 4.63 8.21 -3.29
C ALA A 54 3.61 7.23 -2.69
N LEU A 55 3.47 7.23 -1.36
CA LEU A 55 2.51 6.39 -0.65
C LEU A 55 1.05 6.74 -1.02
N ASP A 56 0.71 8.04 -1.08
CA ASP A 56 -0.62 8.49 -1.52
C ASP A 56 -0.93 8.05 -2.96
N ALA A 57 0.05 8.15 -3.86
CA ALA A 57 -0.09 7.68 -5.24
C ALA A 57 -0.31 6.17 -5.32
N LEU A 58 0.47 5.37 -4.56
CA LEU A 58 0.30 3.92 -4.50
C LEU A 58 -1.08 3.53 -3.96
N ASN A 59 -1.55 4.18 -2.88
CA ASN A 59 -2.87 3.93 -2.31
C ASN A 59 -3.98 4.22 -3.34
N LYS A 60 -3.89 5.31 -4.10
CA LYS A 60 -4.86 5.62 -5.17
C LYS A 60 -4.88 4.56 -6.26
N VAL A 61 -3.72 4.01 -6.63
CA VAL A 61 -3.67 2.90 -7.58
C VAL A 61 -4.34 1.66 -6.99
N LEU A 62 -4.02 1.27 -5.76
CA LEU A 62 -4.66 0.12 -5.10
C LEU A 62 -6.17 0.31 -4.91
N GLU A 63 -6.64 1.55 -4.70
CA GLU A 63 -8.06 1.85 -4.61
C GLU A 63 -8.82 1.66 -5.94
N LEU A 64 -8.15 1.85 -7.07
CA LEU A 64 -8.71 1.60 -8.41
C LEU A 64 -8.68 0.11 -8.74
N HIS A 65 -7.63 -0.60 -8.32
CA HIS A 65 -7.45 -2.01 -8.61
C HIS A 65 -7.99 -2.88 -7.47
N LYS A 66 -9.31 -2.85 -7.25
CA LYS A 66 -10.00 -3.70 -6.28
C LYS A 66 -10.50 -5.00 -6.91
N PRO A 67 -10.61 -6.09 -6.13
CA PRO A 67 -11.30 -7.28 -6.57
C PRO A 67 -12.80 -7.00 -6.72
N ILE A 68 -13.38 -7.51 -7.80
CA ILE A 68 -14.81 -7.80 -7.92
C ILE A 68 -14.99 -9.31 -7.90
N PHE A 69 -16.11 -9.76 -7.36
CA PHE A 69 -16.43 -11.17 -7.21
C PHE A 69 -17.51 -11.57 -8.20
N TYR A 70 -17.34 -12.73 -8.83
CA TYR A 70 -18.39 -13.33 -9.63
C TYR A 70 -19.22 -14.28 -8.78
N TYR A 71 -20.53 -14.21 -8.97
CA TYR A 71 -21.51 -15.01 -8.27
C TYR A 71 -22.21 -15.95 -9.24
N GLU A 72 -22.77 -17.05 -8.74
CA GLU A 72 -23.62 -17.92 -9.56
C GLU A 72 -24.99 -17.28 -9.78
N HIS A 73 -25.63 -17.67 -10.89
CA HIS A 73 -26.98 -17.22 -11.24
C HIS A 73 -27.99 -17.63 -10.15
N GLU A 74 -29.02 -16.81 -9.94
CA GLU A 74 -30.03 -17.04 -8.90
C GLU A 74 -30.73 -18.40 -8.99
N ASP A 75 -30.83 -18.96 -10.20
CA ASP A 75 -31.42 -20.30 -10.43
C ASP A 75 -30.65 -21.42 -9.72
N SER A 76 -29.38 -21.19 -9.39
CA SER A 76 -28.55 -22.13 -8.63
C SER A 76 -28.76 -21.98 -7.11
N CYS A 77 -29.41 -20.90 -6.67
CA CYS A 77 -29.72 -20.66 -5.26
C CYS A 77 -30.85 -21.58 -4.79
N MET A 78 -30.53 -22.45 -3.84
CA MET A 78 -31.50 -23.33 -3.20
C MET A 78 -32.36 -22.60 -2.14
N ASN A 79 -31.98 -21.37 -1.79
CA ASN A 79 -32.71 -20.56 -0.83
C ASN A 79 -33.72 -19.67 -1.56
N THR A 80 -34.98 -20.08 -1.53
CA THR A 80 -36.08 -19.36 -2.18
C THR A 80 -36.89 -18.51 -1.20
N ASP A 81 -36.33 -18.22 -0.02
CA ASP A 81 -36.97 -17.35 0.96
C ASP A 81 -37.09 -15.92 0.40
N GLU A 82 -38.23 -15.27 0.63
CA GLU A 82 -38.52 -13.95 0.05
C GLU A 82 -37.52 -12.89 0.53
N ASP A 83 -37.13 -12.93 1.81
CA ASP A 83 -36.15 -12.00 2.37
C ASP A 83 -34.76 -12.25 1.74
N HIS A 84 -34.38 -13.51 1.55
CA HIS A 84 -33.13 -13.85 0.85
C HIS A 84 -33.12 -13.34 -0.59
N CYS A 85 -34.16 -13.62 -1.37
CA CYS A 85 -34.23 -13.17 -2.76
C CYS A 85 -34.18 -11.63 -2.85
N ALA A 86 -34.85 -10.91 -1.95
CA ALA A 86 -34.87 -9.45 -1.95
C ALA A 86 -33.52 -8.81 -1.58
N GLU A 87 -32.74 -9.46 -0.70
CA GLU A 87 -31.50 -8.88 -0.16
C GLU A 87 -30.22 -9.42 -0.79
N ARG A 88 -30.26 -10.64 -1.36
CA ARG A 88 -29.06 -11.36 -1.80
C ARG A 88 -29.00 -11.60 -3.30
N HIS A 89 -30.13 -11.46 -4.02
CA HIS A 89 -30.14 -11.56 -5.48
C HIS A 89 -29.98 -10.16 -6.08
N VAL A 90 -28.78 -9.87 -6.58
CA VAL A 90 -28.46 -8.58 -7.17
C VAL A 90 -28.58 -8.67 -8.69
N GLU A 91 -29.26 -7.69 -9.27
CA GLU A 91 -29.38 -7.57 -10.72
C GLU A 91 -28.03 -7.17 -11.31
N PHE A 92 -27.53 -7.97 -12.25
CA PHE A 92 -26.32 -7.70 -13.01
C PHE A 92 -26.64 -7.86 -14.49
N ASP A 93 -26.32 -6.86 -15.30
CA ASP A 93 -26.54 -6.80 -16.76
C ASP A 93 -27.90 -7.32 -17.29
N LEU A 94 -28.72 -6.39 -17.80
CA LEU A 94 -29.92 -6.68 -18.60
C LEU A 94 -30.94 -7.65 -17.95
N GLY A 95 -31.09 -7.60 -16.62
CA GLY A 95 -32.13 -8.33 -15.90
C GLY A 95 -31.75 -9.76 -15.48
N GLU A 96 -30.48 -10.13 -15.55
CA GLU A 96 -29.98 -11.34 -14.89
C GLU A 96 -29.75 -11.07 -13.40
N TYR A 97 -30.04 -12.05 -12.56
CA TYR A 97 -29.89 -11.94 -11.11
C TYR A 97 -28.88 -12.97 -10.61
N TYR A 98 -28.02 -12.52 -9.71
CA TYR A 98 -26.93 -13.32 -9.18
C TYR A 98 -27.00 -13.34 -7.65
N CYS A 99 -26.74 -14.50 -7.06
CA CYS A 99 -26.86 -14.69 -5.62
C CYS A 99 -25.53 -14.43 -4.91
N GLU A 100 -25.47 -13.40 -4.08
CA GLU A 100 -24.25 -13.05 -3.33
C GLU A 100 -23.77 -14.12 -2.34
N ASP A 101 -24.62 -15.11 -2.00
CA ASP A 101 -24.26 -16.26 -1.17
C ASP A 101 -23.63 -17.42 -1.96
N LEU A 102 -23.56 -17.32 -3.29
CA LEU A 102 -22.94 -18.31 -4.17
C LEU A 102 -21.75 -17.71 -4.93
N PRO A 103 -20.62 -17.43 -4.27
CA PRO A 103 -19.42 -16.99 -4.97
C PRO A 103 -18.86 -18.13 -5.81
N THR A 104 -18.53 -17.84 -7.07
CA THR A 104 -17.84 -18.79 -7.98
C THR A 104 -16.41 -19.08 -7.53
N GLY A 105 -15.84 -18.22 -6.68
CA GLY A 105 -14.42 -18.23 -6.31
C GLY A 105 -13.53 -17.50 -7.32
N GLU A 106 -14.09 -16.98 -8.41
CA GLU A 106 -13.37 -16.18 -9.38
C GLU A 106 -13.41 -14.69 -9.00
N GLU A 107 -12.24 -14.05 -9.06
CA GLU A 107 -12.06 -12.63 -8.78
C GLU A 107 -11.45 -11.93 -10.01
N ALA A 108 -12.01 -10.78 -10.37
CA ALA A 108 -11.48 -9.93 -11.42
C ALA A 108 -11.10 -8.55 -10.89
N CYS A 109 -10.23 -7.84 -11.60
CA CYS A 109 -9.83 -6.49 -11.26
C CYS A 109 -10.85 -5.47 -11.80
N ASP A 110 -11.31 -4.56 -10.94
CA ASP A 110 -12.34 -3.60 -11.35
C ASP A 110 -11.86 -2.61 -12.42
N SER A 111 -10.57 -2.25 -12.42
CA SER A 111 -10.04 -1.25 -13.34
C SER A 111 -9.41 -1.80 -14.62
N CYS A 112 -9.22 -3.11 -14.76
CA CYS A 112 -8.38 -3.67 -15.82
C CYS A 112 -9.18 -4.57 -16.76
N TYR A 113 -8.94 -4.37 -18.05
CA TYR A 113 -9.51 -5.17 -19.13
C TYR A 113 -8.40 -5.67 -20.05
N ASP A 114 -8.60 -6.84 -20.66
CA ASP A 114 -7.73 -7.36 -21.71
C ASP A 114 -8.04 -6.74 -23.09
N ASP A 115 -7.41 -7.25 -24.14
CA ASP A 115 -7.59 -6.79 -25.51
C ASP A 115 -8.95 -7.18 -26.12
N GLU A 116 -9.66 -8.13 -25.52
CA GLU A 116 -11.01 -8.52 -25.89
C GLU A 116 -12.09 -7.70 -25.16
N GLY A 117 -11.67 -6.91 -24.15
CA GLY A 117 -12.54 -6.08 -23.33
C GLY A 117 -13.16 -6.84 -22.16
N GLU A 118 -12.63 -8.02 -21.83
CA GLU A 118 -13.00 -8.77 -20.63
C GLU A 118 -12.15 -8.31 -19.44
N ARG A 119 -12.71 -8.41 -18.23
CA ARG A 119 -12.01 -8.01 -17.02
C ARG A 119 -10.90 -9.02 -16.72
N VAL A 120 -9.72 -8.52 -16.35
CA VAL A 120 -8.59 -9.41 -16.04
C VAL A 120 -8.70 -10.00 -14.63
N ALA A 121 -8.14 -11.20 -14.43
CA ALA A 121 -8.10 -11.84 -13.12
C ALA A 121 -7.39 -11.00 -12.05
N TYR A 122 -7.93 -11.02 -10.83
CA TYR A 122 -7.32 -10.44 -9.64
C TYR A 122 -6.45 -11.47 -8.91
N PRO A 123 -5.30 -11.08 -8.30
CA PRO A 123 -4.65 -9.77 -8.41
C PRO A 123 -4.11 -9.58 -9.83
N CYS A 124 -4.33 -8.40 -10.41
CA CYS A 124 -3.83 -8.07 -11.75
C CYS A 124 -2.33 -7.78 -11.74
N ALA A 125 -1.72 -7.65 -12.93
CA ALA A 125 -0.29 -7.38 -13.08
C ALA A 125 0.20 -6.14 -12.29
N THR A 126 -0.60 -5.08 -12.27
CA THR A 126 -0.29 -3.86 -11.50
C THR A 126 -0.21 -4.11 -10.00
N VAL A 127 -1.22 -4.81 -9.44
CA VAL A 127 -1.26 -5.14 -8.01
C VAL A 127 -0.09 -6.05 -7.64
N ARG A 128 0.18 -7.09 -8.43
CA ARG A 128 1.32 -7.99 -8.22
C ARG A 128 2.66 -7.25 -8.25
N ALA A 129 2.82 -6.27 -9.14
CA ALA A 129 4.04 -5.48 -9.23
C ALA A 129 4.24 -4.59 -7.99
N ILE A 130 3.16 -3.98 -7.47
CA ILE A 130 3.19 -3.18 -6.24
C ILE A 130 3.50 -4.06 -5.03
N GLU A 131 2.78 -5.18 -4.88
CA GLU A 131 2.99 -6.13 -3.79
C GLU A 131 4.39 -6.72 -3.81
N GLY A 132 4.93 -7.04 -4.99
CA GLY A 132 6.32 -7.48 -5.14
C GLY A 132 7.31 -6.40 -4.67
N ALA A 133 7.13 -5.16 -5.13
CA ALA A 133 8.02 -4.05 -4.76
C ALA A 133 7.98 -3.66 -3.27
N ILE A 134 6.88 -3.96 -2.56
CA ILE A 134 6.75 -3.68 -1.12
C ILE A 134 7.36 -4.80 -0.27
N ASN A 135 7.32 -6.05 -0.76
CA ASN A 135 7.73 -7.23 0.01
C ASN A 135 9.17 -7.71 -0.30
N ASP A 136 9.84 -7.12 -1.27
CA ASP A 136 11.28 -7.32 -1.58
C ASP A 136 12.20 -6.56 -0.60
#